data_AF-T1BAM2-F1
#
_entry.id   AF-T1BAM2-F1
#
_cell.length_a   1.000
_cell.length_b   1.000
_cell.length_c   1.000
_cell.angle_alpha   90.00
_cell.angle_beta   90.00
_cell.angle_gamma   90.00
#
_symmetry.space_group_name_H-M   'P 1'
#
loop_
_entity.id
_entity.type
_entity.pdbx_description
1 polymer ?
#
loop_
_entity_poly.entity_id
_entity_poly.type
_entity_poly.pdbx_seq_one_letter_code
_entity_poly.pdbx_strand_id
1 'polypeptide(L)'
;ETERKLRTPVDRSTDLSAESPVATPKRKLHWFERFRWFISSEGTLVLGGRDAPSNDLVVRRYLKEKDRYVHADVHGAASVIVKWPADQRPPPTDATLREAGQWAVCYSKIWRAGYGAGSAYWVTAEQVSKTPETGEFVARGAWVVRGTKHPLNDLPTELGLGVVTYEGEPRWMAAPPEAFHLTGGLRIRLAPDDERTRNDRERELSRELGISRELLQSLLPAGGFQFRRA
;
A
#
# COMPACT_ATOMS: atom_id res chain seq x y z
N GLU A 1 35.23 53.82 51.00
CA GLU A 1 34.43 53.29 52.12
C GLU A 1 33.15 54.11 52.19
N THR A 2 31.90 53.62 52.14
CA THR A 2 31.32 52.27 52.06
C THR A 2 29.79 52.48 51.87
N GLU A 3 29.11 51.60 51.12
CA GLU A 3 27.62 51.37 51.12
C GLU A 3 26.72 52.51 50.56
N ARG A 4 25.52 52.34 49.96
CA ARG A 4 24.53 51.26 49.94
C ARG A 4 23.47 51.52 48.84
N LYS A 5 23.15 50.47 48.06
CA LYS A 5 21.85 50.09 47.44
C LYS A 5 21.06 51.09 46.56
N LEU A 6 20.73 50.65 45.34
CA LEU A 6 19.34 50.37 44.94
C LEU A 6 19.31 49.32 43.81
N ARG A 7 18.37 48.39 43.94
CA ARG A 7 18.12 47.21 43.10
C ARG A 7 17.23 47.58 41.90
N THR A 8 17.47 46.93 40.77
CA THR A 8 16.45 46.64 39.74
C THR A 8 16.67 45.20 39.26
N PRO A 9 15.60 44.46 38.90
CA PRO A 9 15.68 43.01 38.71
C PRO A 9 16.30 42.64 37.36
N VAL A 10 17.16 41.62 37.37
CA VAL A 10 17.72 40.97 36.18
C VAL A 10 16.62 40.16 35.51
N ASP A 11 16.19 40.62 34.34
CA ASP A 11 15.40 39.81 33.42
C ASP A 11 16.32 38.75 32.77
N ARG A 12 16.12 37.49 33.15
CA ARG A 12 16.74 36.34 32.50
C ARG A 12 15.87 35.93 31.32
N SER A 13 16.08 36.57 30.17
CA SER A 13 15.73 36.00 28.88
C SER A 13 16.97 35.30 28.30
N THR A 14 17.25 34.10 28.81
CA THR A 14 18.12 33.16 28.09
C THR A 14 17.42 32.74 26.82
N ASP A 15 17.99 33.22 25.72
CA ASP A 15 17.76 32.85 24.34
C ASP A 15 17.71 31.32 24.18
N LEU A 16 16.49 30.77 24.16
CA LEU A 16 16.25 29.41 23.67
C LEU A 16 16.25 29.50 22.16
N SER A 17 17.45 29.45 21.58
CA SER A 17 17.65 29.26 20.16
C SER A 17 16.90 28.01 19.73
N ALA A 18 15.74 28.22 19.10
CA ALA A 18 14.94 27.19 18.48
C ALA A 18 15.83 26.46 17.46
N GLU A 19 16.17 25.20 17.76
CA GLU A 19 16.71 24.30 16.75
C GLU A 19 15.72 24.27 15.59
N SER A 20 16.14 24.88 14.49
CA SER A 20 15.39 24.88 13.25
C SER A 20 15.26 23.42 12.81
N PRO A 21 14.07 22.92 12.47
CA PRO A 21 13.91 21.54 12.04
C PRO A 21 14.78 21.32 10.81
N VAL A 22 15.74 20.39 10.92
CA VAL A 22 16.61 19.94 9.84
C VAL A 22 15.71 19.57 8.67
N ALA A 23 15.72 20.40 7.63
CA ALA A 23 14.94 20.15 6.42
C ALA A 23 15.50 18.90 5.75
N THR A 24 14.82 17.77 5.94
CA THR A 24 15.10 16.53 5.24
C THR A 24 14.94 16.82 3.75
N PRO A 25 15.90 16.44 2.88
CA PRO A 25 15.79 16.68 1.45
C PRO A 25 14.47 16.09 0.94
N LYS A 26 13.68 16.90 0.22
CA LYS A 26 12.38 16.49 -0.34
C LYS A 26 12.62 15.33 -1.30
N ARG A 27 12.35 14.11 -0.83
CA ARG A 27 12.43 12.87 -1.58
C ARG A 27 11.68 12.98 -2.91
N LYS A 28 12.24 12.45 -3.99
CA LYS A 28 11.57 12.44 -5.29
C LYS A 28 10.40 11.45 -5.22
N LEU A 29 9.19 12.00 -5.25
CA LEU A 29 7.96 11.20 -5.32
C LEU A 29 7.82 10.63 -6.73
N HIS A 30 7.82 9.30 -6.85
CA HIS A 30 7.47 8.66 -8.11
C HIS A 30 5.99 8.83 -8.39
N TRP A 31 5.63 8.85 -9.67
CA TRP A 31 4.26 9.03 -10.10
C TRP A 31 3.30 7.98 -9.51
N PHE A 32 3.80 6.76 -9.26
CA PHE A 32 3.02 5.63 -8.74
C PHE A 32 2.75 5.71 -7.23
N GLU A 33 3.51 6.51 -6.47
CA GLU A 33 3.33 6.65 -5.01
C GLU A 33 2.05 7.39 -4.63
N ARG A 34 1.31 7.92 -5.61
CA ARG A 34 -0.08 8.39 -5.42
C ARG A 34 -1.09 7.23 -5.34
N PHE A 35 -0.69 6.02 -5.66
CA PHE A 35 -1.49 4.80 -5.61
C PHE A 35 -0.96 3.86 -4.54
N ARG A 36 -1.69 2.78 -4.26
CA ARG A 36 -1.05 1.65 -3.57
C ARG A 36 -0.10 1.01 -4.58
N TRP A 37 1.05 0.55 -4.11
CA TRP A 37 2.01 -0.14 -4.96
C TRP A 37 2.87 -1.08 -4.14
N PHE A 38 3.43 -2.07 -4.82
CA PHE A 38 4.55 -2.86 -4.32
C PHE A 38 5.39 -3.38 -5.49
N ILE A 39 6.57 -3.88 -5.18
CA ILE A 39 7.41 -4.63 -6.11
C ILE A 39 7.29 -6.10 -5.75
N SER A 40 6.94 -6.95 -6.71
CA SER A 40 6.83 -8.40 -6.51
C SER A 40 8.19 -9.04 -6.23
N SER A 41 8.18 -10.30 -5.81
CA SER A 41 9.40 -11.10 -5.67
C SER A 41 10.21 -11.21 -6.98
N GLU A 42 9.59 -10.97 -8.13
CA GLU A 42 10.23 -10.98 -9.45
C GLU A 42 10.67 -9.57 -9.91
N GLY A 43 10.64 -8.57 -9.05
CA GLY A 43 11.02 -7.19 -9.40
C GLY A 43 9.96 -6.45 -10.21
N THR A 44 8.75 -6.98 -10.32
CA THR A 44 7.67 -6.41 -11.13
C THR A 44 6.88 -5.39 -10.33
N LEU A 45 6.62 -4.21 -10.92
CA LEU A 45 5.77 -3.19 -10.29
C LEU A 45 4.30 -3.61 -10.34
N VAL A 46 3.67 -3.65 -9.16
CA VAL A 46 2.24 -3.88 -9.01
C VAL A 46 1.59 -2.62 -8.44
N LEU A 47 0.45 -2.22 -9.02
CA LEU A 47 -0.26 -0.99 -8.70
C LEU A 47 -1.70 -1.29 -8.31
N GLY A 48 -2.25 -0.54 -7.35
CA GLY A 48 -3.65 -0.66 -6.95
C GLY A 48 -4.26 0.69 -6.59
N GLY A 49 -5.53 0.88 -6.89
CA GLY A 49 -6.24 2.07 -6.41
C GLY A 49 -6.42 2.05 -4.89
N ARG A 50 -6.54 3.24 -4.30
CA ARG A 50 -6.82 3.45 -2.87
C ARG A 50 -8.32 3.56 -2.58
N ASP A 51 -9.08 3.97 -3.59
CA ASP A 51 -10.50 4.28 -3.55
C ASP A 51 -11.11 4.14 -4.96
N ALA A 52 -12.43 4.30 -5.09
CA ALA A 52 -13.12 4.20 -6.38
C ALA A 52 -12.59 5.17 -7.46
N PRO A 53 -12.35 6.48 -7.18
CA PRO A 53 -11.72 7.39 -8.13
C PRO A 53 -10.35 6.93 -8.63
N SER A 54 -9.48 6.48 -7.72
CA SER A 54 -8.14 6.03 -8.07
C SER A 54 -8.14 4.67 -8.75
N ASN A 55 -9.06 3.76 -8.43
CA ASN A 55 -9.27 2.52 -9.20
C ASN A 55 -9.55 2.84 -10.69
N ASP A 56 -10.46 3.78 -10.95
CA ASP A 56 -10.76 4.22 -12.33
C ASP A 56 -9.53 4.83 -13.01
N LEU A 57 -8.77 5.65 -12.30
CA LEU A 57 -7.57 6.29 -12.85
C LEU A 57 -6.45 5.27 -13.14
N VAL A 58 -6.23 4.32 -12.22
CA VAL A 58 -5.23 3.25 -12.34
C VAL A 58 -5.50 2.45 -13.60
N VAL A 59 -6.72 1.94 -13.76
CA VAL A 59 -7.10 1.12 -14.91
C VAL A 59 -7.11 1.92 -16.21
N ARG A 60 -7.79 3.09 -16.26
CA ARG A 60 -7.88 3.89 -17.50
C ARG A 60 -6.54 4.34 -18.04
N ARG A 61 -5.61 4.72 -17.15
CA ARG A 61 -4.38 5.42 -17.55
C ARG A 61 -3.16 4.51 -17.61
N TYR A 62 -3.15 3.43 -16.84
CA TYR A 62 -1.95 2.62 -16.66
C TYR A 62 -2.11 1.15 -17.02
N LEU A 63 -3.32 0.64 -17.27
CA LEU A 63 -3.51 -0.69 -17.85
C LEU A 63 -3.21 -0.66 -19.35
N LYS A 64 -2.15 -1.33 -19.76
CA LYS A 64 -1.72 -1.50 -21.15
C LYS A 64 -1.94 -2.94 -21.58
N GLU A 65 -1.94 -3.18 -22.89
CA GLU A 65 -2.21 -4.47 -23.54
C GLU A 65 -1.51 -5.68 -22.89
N LYS A 66 -0.20 -5.55 -22.58
CA LYS A 66 0.60 -6.62 -21.98
C LYS A 66 0.39 -6.78 -20.47
N ASP A 67 -0.10 -5.77 -19.78
CA ASP A 67 -0.27 -5.84 -18.34
C ASP A 67 -1.37 -6.85 -17.96
N ARG A 68 -1.35 -7.30 -16.69
CA ARG A 68 -2.41 -8.15 -16.14
C ARG A 68 -3.26 -7.35 -15.18
N TYR A 69 -4.57 -7.46 -15.33
CA TYR A 69 -5.53 -6.92 -14.37
C TYR A 69 -5.86 -8.00 -13.35
N VAL A 70 -5.78 -7.65 -12.06
CA VAL A 70 -6.03 -8.56 -10.94
C VAL A 70 -7.08 -7.93 -10.04
N HIS A 71 -8.02 -8.74 -9.55
CA HIS A 71 -9.09 -8.26 -8.68
C HIS A 71 -9.55 -9.39 -7.76
N ALA A 72 -9.80 -9.09 -6.48
CA ALA A 72 -10.38 -10.06 -5.55
C ALA A 72 -11.83 -10.37 -5.95
N ASP A 73 -12.32 -11.58 -5.72
CA ASP A 73 -13.68 -11.98 -6.11
C ASP A 73 -14.76 -11.47 -5.13
N VAL A 74 -14.68 -10.18 -4.79
CA VAL A 74 -15.61 -9.47 -3.90
C VAL A 74 -15.83 -8.05 -4.37
N HIS A 75 -17.03 -7.53 -4.17
CA HIS A 75 -17.35 -6.14 -4.50
C HIS A 75 -16.61 -5.14 -3.60
N GLY A 76 -16.00 -4.14 -4.22
CA GLY A 76 -15.26 -3.08 -3.52
C GLY A 76 -13.83 -3.46 -3.16
N ALA A 77 -13.24 -4.45 -3.85
CA ALA A 77 -11.81 -4.69 -3.80
C ALA A 77 -11.03 -3.62 -4.59
N ALA A 78 -9.73 -3.54 -4.32
CA ALA A 78 -8.83 -2.74 -5.12
C ALA A 78 -8.74 -3.27 -6.56
N SER A 79 -8.74 -2.37 -7.54
CA SER A 79 -8.37 -2.69 -8.92
C SER A 79 -6.85 -2.72 -9.02
N VAL A 80 -6.27 -3.91 -9.24
CA VAL A 80 -4.82 -4.13 -9.24
C VAL A 80 -4.31 -4.36 -10.66
N ILE A 81 -3.13 -3.82 -10.98
CA ILE A 81 -2.44 -3.99 -12.25
C ILE A 81 -1.04 -4.50 -11.98
N VAL A 82 -0.68 -5.61 -12.61
CA VAL A 82 0.69 -6.10 -12.69
C VAL A 82 1.30 -5.55 -13.97
N LYS A 83 2.31 -4.69 -13.83
CA LYS A 83 2.97 -4.05 -14.96
C LYS A 83 3.85 -5.05 -15.69
N TRP A 84 3.69 -5.17 -17.00
CA TRP A 84 4.61 -5.93 -17.85
C TRP A 84 5.04 -5.04 -19.03
N PRO A 85 6.13 -4.28 -18.87
CA PRO A 85 6.60 -3.39 -19.92
C PRO A 85 7.14 -4.19 -21.12
N ALA A 86 7.03 -3.62 -22.30
CA ALA A 86 7.18 -4.36 -23.56
C ALA A 86 8.60 -4.89 -23.83
N ASP A 87 9.59 -4.30 -23.15
CA ASP A 87 11.02 -4.62 -23.18
C ASP A 87 11.42 -5.71 -22.17
N GLN A 88 10.55 -6.05 -21.22
CA GLN A 88 10.80 -7.13 -20.27
C GLN A 88 10.40 -8.50 -20.83
N ARG A 89 11.32 -9.47 -20.76
CA ARG A 89 11.06 -10.90 -20.93
C ARG A 89 11.74 -11.63 -19.78
N PRO A 90 11.11 -12.64 -19.14
CA PRO A 90 9.80 -13.26 -19.43
C PRO A 90 8.57 -12.49 -18.87
N PRO A 91 7.32 -12.89 -19.20
CA PRO A 91 6.11 -12.37 -18.54
C PRO A 91 6.09 -12.67 -17.02
N PRO A 92 5.29 -11.93 -16.23
CA PRO A 92 5.07 -12.24 -14.82
C PRO A 92 4.62 -13.68 -14.65
N THR A 93 5.25 -14.41 -13.74
CA THR A 93 4.90 -15.82 -13.48
C THR A 93 3.71 -15.91 -12.53
N ASP A 94 3.28 -17.14 -12.25
CA ASP A 94 2.24 -17.40 -11.27
C ASP A 94 2.59 -16.84 -9.88
N ALA A 95 3.89 -16.73 -9.54
CA ALA A 95 4.33 -16.12 -8.28
C ALA A 95 3.88 -14.67 -8.16
N THR A 96 4.22 -13.81 -9.13
CA THR A 96 3.79 -12.39 -9.13
C THR A 96 2.27 -12.27 -9.21
N LEU A 97 1.58 -13.14 -9.95
CA LEU A 97 0.12 -13.11 -10.06
C LEU A 97 -0.56 -13.48 -8.74
N ARG A 98 -0.08 -14.52 -8.05
CA ARG A 98 -0.55 -14.90 -6.71
C ARG A 98 -0.28 -13.80 -5.69
N GLU A 99 0.90 -13.17 -5.73
CA GLU A 99 1.23 -12.02 -4.88
C GLU A 99 0.25 -10.85 -5.12
N ALA A 100 0.04 -10.48 -6.38
CA ALA A 100 -0.92 -9.43 -6.73
C ALA A 100 -2.36 -9.77 -6.30
N GLY A 101 -2.75 -11.05 -6.43
CA GLY A 101 -4.03 -11.56 -5.96
C GLY A 101 -4.18 -11.45 -4.45
N GLN A 102 -3.21 -11.95 -3.69
CA GLN A 102 -3.17 -11.85 -2.23
C GLN A 102 -3.27 -10.40 -1.77
N TRP A 103 -2.55 -9.52 -2.44
CA TRP A 103 -2.58 -8.09 -2.15
C TRP A 103 -3.97 -7.49 -2.45
N ALA A 104 -4.60 -7.86 -3.57
CA ALA A 104 -5.98 -7.46 -3.88
C ALA A 104 -6.98 -7.95 -2.83
N VAL A 105 -6.83 -9.18 -2.33
CA VAL A 105 -7.64 -9.76 -1.24
C VAL A 105 -7.46 -8.96 0.04
N CYS A 106 -6.22 -8.59 0.40
CA CYS A 106 -5.93 -7.80 1.60
C CYS A 106 -6.50 -6.38 1.51
N TYR A 107 -6.49 -5.73 0.34
CA TYR A 107 -7.14 -4.42 0.13
C TYR A 107 -8.60 -4.54 -0.32
N SER A 108 -9.34 -5.46 0.28
CA SER A 108 -10.76 -5.67 0.01
C SER A 108 -11.57 -5.77 1.30
N LYS A 109 -12.88 -5.98 1.14
CA LYS A 109 -13.77 -6.27 2.28
C LYS A 109 -13.43 -7.57 3.00
N ILE A 110 -12.68 -8.49 2.38
CA ILE A 110 -12.26 -9.76 2.99
C ILE A 110 -11.42 -9.48 4.24
N TRP A 111 -10.48 -8.53 4.16
CA TRP A 111 -9.68 -8.09 5.30
C TRP A 111 -10.56 -7.51 6.41
N ARG A 112 -11.42 -6.54 6.07
CA ARG A 112 -12.29 -5.90 7.06
C ARG A 112 -13.27 -6.88 7.72
N ALA A 113 -13.66 -7.94 7.01
CA ALA A 113 -14.52 -9.00 7.53
C ALA A 113 -13.77 -10.02 8.42
N GLY A 114 -12.44 -9.97 8.50
CA GLY A 114 -11.66 -10.87 9.35
C GLY A 114 -11.44 -12.27 8.77
N TYR A 115 -11.74 -12.51 7.48
CA TYR A 115 -11.50 -13.81 6.86
C TYR A 115 -10.00 -14.08 6.72
N GLY A 116 -9.56 -15.31 6.99
CA GLY A 116 -8.15 -15.72 6.91
C GLY A 116 -7.61 -15.96 5.49
N ALA A 117 -8.50 -16.10 4.51
CA ALA A 117 -8.16 -16.29 3.12
C ALA A 117 -9.27 -15.78 2.19
N GLY A 118 -8.96 -15.65 0.91
CA GLY A 118 -9.91 -15.28 -0.13
C GLY A 118 -9.50 -15.77 -1.51
N SER A 119 -10.37 -15.49 -2.49
CA SER A 119 -10.09 -15.75 -3.89
C SER A 119 -9.95 -14.44 -4.67
N ALA A 120 -9.11 -14.48 -5.68
CA ALA A 120 -8.97 -13.45 -6.69
C ALA A 120 -8.96 -14.08 -8.08
N TYR A 121 -8.86 -13.25 -9.09
CA TYR A 121 -8.61 -13.69 -10.44
C TYR A 121 -7.76 -12.67 -11.18
N TRP A 122 -7.12 -13.12 -12.25
CA TRP A 122 -6.48 -12.24 -13.21
C TRP A 122 -7.05 -12.41 -14.61
N VAL A 123 -6.96 -11.34 -15.40
CA VAL A 123 -7.34 -11.29 -16.81
C VAL A 123 -6.38 -10.40 -17.60
N THR A 124 -6.44 -10.49 -18.92
CA THR A 124 -5.72 -9.60 -19.83
C THR A 124 -6.36 -8.23 -19.89
N ALA A 125 -5.63 -7.21 -20.36
CA ALA A 125 -6.15 -5.85 -20.46
C ALA A 125 -7.37 -5.73 -21.39
N GLU A 126 -7.40 -6.50 -22.48
CA GLU A 126 -8.48 -6.51 -23.49
C GLU A 126 -9.82 -6.98 -22.91
N GLN A 127 -9.77 -7.77 -21.84
CA GLN A 127 -10.96 -8.27 -21.16
C GLN A 127 -11.61 -7.24 -20.23
N VAL A 128 -10.95 -6.11 -19.97
CA VAL A 128 -11.37 -5.11 -18.99
C VAL A 128 -12.03 -3.94 -19.71
N SER A 129 -13.32 -3.72 -19.44
CA SER A 129 -14.13 -2.67 -20.07
C SER A 129 -14.89 -1.84 -19.04
N LYS A 130 -15.16 -0.58 -19.38
CA LYS A 130 -16.08 0.27 -18.61
C LYS A 130 -17.51 0.24 -19.17
N THR A 131 -17.72 -0.40 -20.32
CA THR A 131 -19.02 -0.47 -20.97
C THR A 131 -19.89 -1.55 -20.29
N PRO A 132 -21.02 -1.17 -19.64
CA PRO A 132 -21.95 -2.13 -19.07
C PRO A 132 -22.59 -3.02 -20.13
N GLU A 133 -23.24 -4.11 -19.70
CA GLU A 133 -24.25 -4.75 -20.52
C GLU A 133 -25.52 -3.89 -20.61
N THR A 134 -26.30 -4.07 -21.66
CA THR A 134 -27.49 -3.23 -21.90
C THR A 134 -28.44 -3.30 -20.71
N GLY A 135 -28.69 -2.16 -20.05
CA GLY A 135 -29.56 -2.06 -18.88
C GLY A 135 -28.84 -2.13 -17.53
N GLU A 136 -27.53 -2.36 -17.51
CA GLU A 136 -26.74 -2.37 -16.27
C GLU A 136 -26.01 -1.05 -16.02
N PHE A 137 -25.74 -0.77 -14.74
CA PHE A 137 -24.93 0.38 -14.32
C PHE A 137 -23.57 -0.08 -13.78
N VAL A 138 -22.48 0.43 -14.36
CA VAL A 138 -21.14 0.20 -13.82
C VAL A 138 -20.80 1.31 -12.82
N ALA A 139 -20.69 0.93 -11.55
CA ALA A 139 -20.30 1.86 -10.51
C ALA A 139 -18.91 2.49 -10.74
N ARG A 140 -18.68 3.64 -10.11
CA ARG A 140 -17.36 4.28 -10.07
C ARG A 140 -16.35 3.31 -9.44
N GLY A 141 -15.17 3.20 -10.04
CA GLY A 141 -14.12 2.27 -9.60
C GLY A 141 -14.35 0.80 -9.96
N ALA A 142 -15.52 0.42 -10.49
CA ALA A 142 -15.80 -0.95 -10.94
C ALA A 142 -15.51 -1.14 -12.43
N TRP A 143 -15.13 -2.35 -12.82
CA TRP A 143 -14.80 -2.67 -14.21
C TRP A 143 -15.48 -3.97 -14.63
N VAL A 144 -16.01 -3.99 -15.85
CA VAL A 144 -16.62 -5.16 -16.45
C VAL A 144 -15.51 -6.03 -17.01
N VAL A 145 -15.49 -7.29 -16.59
CA VAL A 145 -14.52 -8.29 -17.06
C VAL A 145 -15.24 -9.28 -17.95
N ARG A 146 -14.76 -9.45 -19.19
CA ARG A 146 -15.35 -10.33 -20.20
C ARG A 146 -14.44 -11.53 -20.50
N GLY A 147 -15.04 -12.65 -20.89
CA GLY A 147 -14.31 -13.88 -21.21
C GLY A 147 -13.82 -14.65 -19.98
N THR A 148 -12.85 -15.53 -20.19
CA THR A 148 -12.35 -16.45 -19.16
C THR A 148 -11.50 -15.74 -18.12
N LYS A 149 -11.86 -15.91 -16.85
CA LYS A 149 -11.05 -15.48 -15.70
C LYS A 149 -10.07 -16.58 -15.32
N HIS A 150 -8.86 -16.21 -14.95
CA HIS A 150 -7.89 -17.14 -14.38
C HIS A 150 -7.95 -17.06 -12.84
N PRO A 151 -8.51 -18.08 -12.16
CA PRO A 151 -8.73 -18.01 -10.72
C PRO A 151 -7.42 -18.16 -9.93
N LEU A 152 -7.36 -17.45 -8.81
CA LEU A 152 -6.30 -17.51 -7.81
C LEU A 152 -6.98 -17.80 -6.46
N ASN A 153 -6.97 -19.06 -6.05
CA ASN A 153 -7.63 -19.51 -4.83
C ASN A 153 -6.66 -19.59 -3.66
N ASP A 154 -7.24 -19.66 -2.45
CA ASP A 154 -6.55 -19.87 -1.19
C ASP A 154 -5.44 -18.83 -0.95
N LEU A 155 -5.77 -17.57 -1.22
CA LEU A 155 -4.87 -16.44 -1.02
C LEU A 155 -5.00 -15.97 0.44
N PRO A 156 -3.93 -16.03 1.24
CA PRO A 156 -4.00 -15.69 2.67
C PRO A 156 -4.21 -14.18 2.87
N THR A 157 -4.96 -13.79 3.89
CA THR A 157 -5.06 -12.38 4.31
C THR A 157 -3.90 -11.99 5.21
N GLU A 158 -2.68 -12.05 4.67
CA GLU A 158 -1.46 -11.61 5.35
C GLU A 158 -0.73 -10.57 4.50
N LEU A 159 -0.24 -9.51 5.13
CA LEU A 159 0.66 -8.52 4.50
C LEU A 159 1.96 -8.41 5.29
N GLY A 160 3.06 -8.23 4.59
CA GLY A 160 4.32 -7.78 5.14
C GLY A 160 4.44 -6.25 5.06
N LEU A 161 4.95 -5.64 6.11
CA LEU A 161 5.50 -4.29 6.09
C LEU A 161 7.03 -4.36 6.16
N GLY A 162 7.67 -3.65 5.26
CA GLY A 162 9.12 -3.63 5.17
C GLY A 162 9.66 -2.46 4.38
N VAL A 163 10.98 -2.37 4.34
CA VAL A 163 11.70 -1.35 3.57
C VAL A 163 12.32 -2.00 2.34
N VAL A 164 12.06 -1.43 1.17
CA VAL A 164 12.69 -1.81 -0.11
C VAL A 164 13.50 -0.64 -0.65
N THR A 165 14.63 -0.92 -1.29
CA THR A 165 15.38 0.10 -2.03
C THR A 165 14.85 0.17 -3.46
N TYR A 166 14.38 1.35 -3.87
CA TYR A 166 13.92 1.61 -5.25
C TYR A 166 14.62 2.86 -5.79
N GLU A 167 15.33 2.71 -6.92
CA GLU A 167 16.20 3.76 -7.49
C GLU A 167 17.21 4.33 -6.47
N GLY A 168 17.75 3.48 -5.60
CA GLY A 168 18.73 3.88 -4.58
C GLY A 168 18.14 4.53 -3.33
N GLU A 169 16.82 4.73 -3.26
CA GLU A 169 16.15 5.31 -2.10
C GLU A 169 15.33 4.27 -1.31
N PRO A 170 15.42 4.25 0.04
CA PRO A 170 14.60 3.36 0.85
C PRO A 170 13.13 3.81 0.86
N ARG A 171 12.22 2.87 0.65
CA ARG A 171 10.76 3.08 0.65
C ARG A 171 10.07 2.05 1.52
N TRP A 172 9.13 2.50 2.34
CA TRP A 172 8.20 1.61 3.01
C TRP A 172 7.22 1.03 2.02
N MET A 173 7.00 -0.28 2.13
CA MET A 173 6.14 -1.04 1.25
C MET A 173 5.26 -1.97 2.09
N ALA A 174 4.01 -2.09 1.68
CA ALA A 174 3.08 -3.11 2.15
C ALA A 174 2.83 -4.08 1.00
N ALA A 175 3.23 -5.34 1.16
CA ALA A 175 3.18 -6.34 0.09
C ALA A 175 2.90 -7.72 0.70
N PRO A 176 2.55 -8.74 -0.09
CA PRO A 176 2.63 -10.12 0.38
C PRO A 176 4.02 -10.42 0.98
N PRO A 177 4.13 -11.20 2.07
CA PRO A 177 5.41 -11.48 2.72
C PRO A 177 6.48 -12.02 1.75
N GLU A 178 6.08 -12.86 0.80
CA GLU A 178 6.98 -13.47 -0.20
C GLU A 178 7.62 -12.43 -1.13
N ALA A 179 6.97 -11.28 -1.37
CA ALA A 179 7.54 -10.22 -2.20
C ALA A 179 8.83 -9.62 -1.59
N PHE A 180 9.06 -9.81 -0.28
CA PHE A 180 10.26 -9.32 0.39
C PHE A 180 11.45 -10.29 0.33
N HIS A 181 11.31 -11.50 -0.23
CA HIS A 181 12.34 -12.53 -0.20
C HIS A 181 13.69 -12.02 -0.74
N LEU A 182 13.70 -11.32 -1.87
CA LEU A 182 14.93 -10.80 -2.48
C LEU A 182 15.52 -9.59 -1.75
N THR A 183 14.68 -8.81 -1.06
CA THR A 183 15.11 -7.56 -0.43
C THR A 183 15.56 -7.77 1.01
N GLY A 184 15.11 -8.84 1.66
CA GLY A 184 15.30 -9.06 3.10
C GLY A 184 14.66 -7.95 3.96
N GLY A 185 13.78 -7.16 3.36
CA GLY A 185 13.28 -5.91 3.93
C GLY A 185 12.11 -6.07 4.91
N LEU A 186 11.54 -7.27 5.00
CA LEU A 186 10.37 -7.56 5.82
C LEU A 186 10.68 -7.34 7.31
N ARG A 187 9.83 -6.57 7.98
CA ARG A 187 9.96 -6.26 9.42
C ARG A 187 8.80 -6.79 10.23
N ILE A 188 7.60 -6.65 9.69
CA ILE A 188 6.35 -6.91 10.40
C ILE A 188 5.42 -7.71 9.49
N ARG A 189 4.75 -8.71 10.04
CA ARG A 189 3.61 -9.37 9.40
C ARG A 189 2.32 -8.85 10.00
N LEU A 190 1.35 -8.56 9.14
CA LEU A 190 0.02 -8.05 9.45
C LEU A 190 -1.02 -9.10 9.08
N ALA A 191 -2.02 -9.25 9.92
CA ALA A 191 -3.22 -10.04 9.65
C ALA A 191 -4.46 -9.24 10.07
N PRO A 192 -5.65 -9.52 9.52
CA PRO A 192 -6.87 -8.86 9.96
C PRO A 192 -7.18 -9.16 11.43
N ASP A 193 -7.82 -8.20 12.08
CA ASP A 193 -8.23 -8.28 13.49
C ASP A 193 -9.39 -7.29 13.75
N ASP A 194 -9.84 -7.18 15.01
CA ASP A 194 -10.92 -6.28 15.44
C ASP A 194 -10.61 -4.80 15.18
N GLU A 195 -11.46 -4.15 14.37
CA GLU A 195 -11.35 -2.74 13.99
C GLU A 195 -11.41 -1.79 15.20
N ARG A 196 -12.02 -2.20 16.32
CA ARG A 196 -12.06 -1.42 17.56
C ARG A 196 -10.67 -1.14 18.13
N THR A 197 -9.71 -2.03 17.89
CA THR A 197 -8.33 -1.90 18.41
C THR A 197 -7.40 -1.13 17.47
N ARG A 198 -7.88 -0.77 16.26
CA ARG A 198 -7.06 -0.22 15.18
C ARG A 198 -6.23 0.99 15.62
N ASN A 199 -6.83 1.97 16.29
CA ASN A 199 -6.13 3.20 16.69
C ASN A 199 -4.97 2.93 17.67
N ASP A 200 -5.14 1.98 18.59
CA ASP A 200 -4.09 1.61 19.53
C ASP A 200 -2.97 0.84 18.83
N ARG A 201 -3.32 -0.10 17.93
CA ARG A 201 -2.35 -0.83 17.10
C ARG A 201 -1.57 0.06 16.15
N GLU A 202 -2.21 1.06 15.54
CA GLU A 202 -1.52 2.07 14.71
C GLU A 202 -0.50 2.87 15.53
N ARG A 203 -0.86 3.27 16.76
CA ARG A 203 0.03 4.02 17.65
C ARG A 203 1.22 3.18 18.09
N GLU A 204 0.99 1.92 18.44
CA GLU A 204 2.02 0.95 18.82
C GLU A 204 3.00 0.72 17.66
N LEU A 205 2.47 0.38 16.48
CA LEU A 205 3.26 0.05 15.31
C LEU A 205 4.02 1.26 14.74
N SER A 206 3.41 2.45 14.74
CA SER A 206 4.07 3.71 14.32
C SER A 206 5.28 4.02 15.19
N ARG A 207 5.19 3.80 16.51
CA ARG A 207 6.33 3.97 17.44
C ARG A 207 7.39 2.91 17.24
N GLU A 208 7.00 1.64 17.06
CA GLU A 208 7.94 0.54 16.84
C GLU A 208 8.74 0.71 15.54
N LEU A 209 8.08 1.12 14.46
CA LEU A 209 8.72 1.31 13.16
C LEU A 209 9.41 2.68 13.01
N GLY A 210 9.16 3.62 13.93
CA GLY A 210 9.67 4.99 13.85
C GLY A 210 9.14 5.77 12.65
N ILE A 211 7.92 5.48 12.19
CA ILE A 211 7.29 6.16 11.04
C ILE A 211 6.07 6.97 11.47
N SER A 212 5.75 8.01 10.70
CA SER A 212 4.54 8.81 10.96
C SER A 212 3.27 7.97 10.78
N ARG A 213 2.20 8.36 11.49
CA ARG A 213 0.91 7.68 11.39
C ARG A 213 0.30 7.79 10.00
N GLU A 214 0.50 8.92 9.33
CA GLU A 214 0.00 9.18 7.98
C GLU A 214 0.65 8.21 6.98
N LEU A 215 1.96 8.01 7.08
CA LEU A 215 2.67 7.02 6.25
C LEU A 215 2.17 5.61 6.55
N LEU A 216 2.05 5.23 7.82
CA LEU A 216 1.54 3.92 8.21
C LEU A 216 0.12 3.69 7.67
N GLN A 217 -0.80 4.64 7.85
CA GLN A 217 -2.18 4.57 7.35
C GLN A 217 -2.25 4.43 5.83
N SER A 218 -1.32 5.08 5.11
CA SER A 218 -1.23 4.94 3.65
C SER A 218 -0.88 3.52 3.20
N LEU A 219 -0.17 2.77 4.04
CA LEU A 219 0.26 1.39 3.80
C LEU A 219 -0.80 0.37 4.22
N LEU A 220 -1.59 0.65 5.26
CA LEU A 220 -2.54 -0.33 5.81
C LEU A 220 -3.82 -0.49 4.96
N PRO A 221 -4.41 -1.71 4.92
CA PRO A 221 -5.79 -1.90 4.49
C PRO A 221 -6.79 -1.18 5.40
N ALA A 222 -8.04 -1.07 4.97
CA ALA A 222 -9.15 -0.64 5.83
C ALA A 222 -9.61 -1.79 6.74
N GLY A 223 -10.03 -1.50 7.97
CA GLY A 223 -10.40 -2.50 8.98
C GLY A 223 -9.35 -2.67 10.09
N GLY A 224 -9.62 -3.51 11.08
CA GLY A 224 -8.65 -3.80 12.13
C GLY A 224 -7.49 -4.65 11.64
N PHE A 225 -6.41 -4.64 12.42
CA PHE A 225 -5.25 -5.48 12.15
C PHE A 225 -4.51 -5.81 13.43
N GLN A 226 -3.90 -6.98 13.44
CA GLN A 226 -2.88 -7.39 14.39
C GLN A 226 -1.54 -7.48 13.67
N PHE A 227 -0.46 -7.44 14.43
CA PHE A 227 0.88 -7.52 13.85
C PHE A 227 1.83 -8.32 14.73
N ARG A 228 2.85 -8.90 14.09
CA ARG A 228 3.96 -9.61 14.74
C ARG A 228 5.26 -9.30 14.01
N ARG A 229 6.38 -9.40 14.71
CA ARG A 229 7.71 -9.34 14.09
C ARG A 229 7.89 -10.52 13.14
N ALA A 230 8.53 -10.23 12.01
CA ALA A 230 8.86 -11.21 10.98
C ALA A 230 10.15 -11.96 11.29
#